data_AF-A0A2V4AYS0-F1
#
_entry.id   AF-A0A2V4AYS0-F1
#
_cell.length_a   1.000
_cell.length_b   1.000
_cell.length_c   1.000
_cell.angle_alpha   90.00
_cell.angle_beta   90.00
_cell.angle_gamma   90.00
#
_symmetry.space_group_name_H-M   'P 1'
#
loop_
_entity.id
_entity.type
_entity.pdbx_description
1 polymer ?
#
loop_
_entity_poly.entity_id
_entity_poly.type
_entity_poly.pdbx_seq_one_letter_code
_entity_poly.pdbx_strand_id
1 'polypeptide(L)'
;MTVVDDAYEDDDGCSVEEREVVSYARHGWPVLPGSVWDGRKWVVPGTRRKTSTIEPYLGLGAATTNVTQVLRWWHADYALRPSALLRAGTAFSALSLPRTIAVDVLQTLLFREHPGPVLYRPDERRAYFLMQPHDARLVVTRCDSRTARFVPDGEVIVAPPSQLEHSLRTTWWVTPEESRWRPADAEMLAAALQIHARALVAL
;
A
#
# COMPACT_ATOMS: atom_id res chain seq x y z
N MET A 1 -2.84 -17.75 43.27
CA MET A 1 -1.97 -18.13 42.15
C MET A 1 -2.74 -17.81 40.88
N THR A 2 -2.56 -16.60 40.37
CA THR A 2 -3.02 -16.20 39.05
C THR A 2 -1.95 -15.26 38.54
N VAL A 3 -1.20 -15.75 37.56
CA VAL A 3 -0.17 -15.01 36.83
C VAL A 3 -0.90 -13.89 36.10
N VAL A 4 -0.57 -12.65 36.42
CA VAL A 4 -0.96 -11.50 35.61
C VAL A 4 0.12 -11.39 34.56
N ASP A 5 -0.28 -11.61 33.31
CA ASP A 5 0.53 -11.51 32.10
C ASP A 5 1.28 -10.16 32.10
N ASP A 6 2.60 -10.23 32.05
CA ASP A 6 3.47 -9.09 31.82
C ASP A 6 3.15 -8.54 30.42
N ALA A 7 2.56 -7.36 30.39
CA ALA A 7 2.48 -6.55 29.19
C ALA A 7 3.91 -6.25 28.74
N TYR A 8 4.31 -6.80 27.59
CA TYR A 8 5.49 -6.39 26.86
C TYR A 8 5.30 -4.93 26.40
N GLU A 9 5.63 -3.98 27.28
CA GLU A 9 5.90 -2.60 26.91
C GLU A 9 7.29 -2.55 26.23
N ASP A 10 7.33 -2.87 24.94
CA ASP A 10 8.42 -2.40 24.06
C ASP A 10 8.23 -0.88 23.87
N ASP A 11 8.63 -0.10 24.87
CA ASP A 11 8.82 1.35 24.78
C ASP A 11 10.14 1.68 24.08
N ASP A 12 10.23 1.27 22.82
CA ASP A 12 11.39 1.50 21.94
C ASP A 12 11.42 2.96 21.39
N GLY A 13 10.57 3.85 21.93
CA GLY A 13 10.37 5.23 21.44
C GLY A 13 9.85 5.36 20.00
N CYS A 14 9.62 4.22 19.32
CA CYS A 14 9.27 4.11 17.92
C CYS A 14 7.75 3.95 17.77
N SER A 15 7.09 4.89 17.10
CA SER A 15 5.64 4.90 16.92
C SER A 15 5.16 3.71 16.08
N VAL A 16 3.88 3.36 16.18
CA VAL A 16 3.29 2.27 15.35
C VAL A 16 3.50 2.56 13.87
N GLU A 17 3.39 3.84 13.47
CA GLU A 17 3.62 4.26 12.10
C GLU A 17 5.06 4.03 11.65
N GLU A 18 6.01 4.33 12.52
CA GLU A 18 7.44 4.14 12.27
C GLU A 18 7.79 2.65 12.14
N ARG A 19 7.23 1.80 13.02
CA ARG A 19 7.39 0.35 12.94
C ARG A 19 6.87 -0.20 11.62
N GLU A 20 5.71 0.27 11.15
CA GLU A 20 5.11 -0.20 9.91
C GLU A 20 5.96 0.16 8.67
N VAL A 21 6.42 1.40 8.56
CA VAL A 21 7.25 1.81 7.40
C VAL A 21 8.62 1.15 7.41
N VAL A 22 9.19 0.90 8.59
CA VAL A 22 10.42 0.12 8.74
C VAL A 22 10.19 -1.32 8.31
N SER A 23 9.04 -1.93 8.61
CA SER A 23 8.71 -3.28 8.17
C SER A 23 8.70 -3.39 6.65
N TYR A 24 8.18 -2.40 5.92
CA TYR A 24 8.26 -2.39 4.45
C TYR A 24 9.70 -2.44 3.95
N ALA A 25 10.56 -1.57 4.47
CA ALA A 25 11.96 -1.51 4.09
C ALA A 25 12.71 -2.82 4.41
N ARG A 26 12.47 -3.40 5.60
CA ARG A 26 13.03 -4.69 6.03
C ARG A 26 12.67 -5.85 5.10
N HIS A 27 11.47 -5.82 4.52
CA HIS A 27 11.00 -6.83 3.57
C HIS A 27 11.28 -6.46 2.10
N GLY A 28 12.17 -5.50 1.87
CA GLY A 28 12.67 -5.17 0.55
C GLY A 28 11.72 -4.32 -0.29
N TRP A 29 10.66 -3.75 0.30
CA TRP A 29 9.75 -2.84 -0.40
C TRP A 29 10.33 -1.43 -0.36
N PRO A 30 10.68 -0.81 -1.50
CA PRO A 30 11.31 0.51 -1.49
C PRO A 30 10.34 1.58 -1.01
N VAL A 31 10.70 2.27 0.07
CA VAL A 31 9.90 3.30 0.71
C VAL A 31 10.34 4.67 0.24
N LEU A 32 9.37 5.57 0.07
CA LEU A 32 9.54 7.00 -0.09
C LEU A 32 8.67 7.75 0.92
N PRO A 33 9.15 8.87 1.46
CA PRO A 33 8.35 9.77 2.27
C PRO A 33 7.57 10.74 1.35
N GLY A 34 6.27 10.88 1.63
CA GLY A 34 5.37 11.77 0.93
C GLY A 34 5.12 13.10 1.64
N SER A 35 4.33 13.96 1.01
CA SER A 35 3.74 15.15 1.61
C SER A 35 2.92 14.81 2.86
N VAL A 36 2.83 15.74 3.81
CA VAL A 36 2.07 15.58 5.06
C VAL A 36 0.76 16.36 5.00
N TRP A 37 -0.29 15.85 5.63
CA TRP A 37 -1.54 16.60 5.83
C TRP A 37 -1.41 17.55 7.02
N ASP A 38 -1.56 18.86 6.79
CA ASP A 38 -1.50 19.89 7.85
C ASP A 38 -2.85 20.16 8.53
N GLY A 39 -3.88 19.36 8.22
CA GLY A 39 -5.27 19.59 8.62
C GLY A 39 -6.11 20.31 7.55
N ARG A 40 -5.47 20.94 6.56
CA ARG A 40 -6.15 21.72 5.51
C ARG A 40 -5.64 21.41 4.10
N LYS A 41 -4.35 21.19 3.92
CA LYS A 41 -3.71 20.89 2.64
C LYS A 41 -2.54 19.93 2.84
N TRP A 42 -2.15 19.30 1.74
CA TRP A 42 -0.90 18.58 1.65
C TRP A 42 0.27 19.56 1.60
N VAL A 43 1.31 19.29 2.38
CA VAL A 43 2.52 20.11 2.46
C VAL A 43 3.73 19.23 2.26
N VAL A 44 4.60 19.61 1.35
CA VAL A 44 5.89 18.93 1.13
C VAL A 44 6.86 19.33 2.24
N PRO A 45 7.35 18.38 3.06
CA PRO A 45 8.34 18.64 4.10
C PRO A 45 9.58 19.35 3.55
N GLY A 46 10.19 20.22 4.35
CA GLY A 46 11.40 20.98 4.00
C GLY A 46 11.18 22.17 3.05
N THR A 47 10.22 22.12 2.12
CA THR A 47 9.93 23.22 1.18
C THR A 47 8.71 24.06 1.56
N ARG A 48 7.82 23.51 2.40
CA ARG A 48 6.51 24.09 2.76
C ARG A 48 5.60 24.36 1.55
N ARG A 49 5.89 23.75 0.39
CA ARG A 49 5.04 23.83 -0.79
C ARG A 49 3.72 23.12 -0.52
N LYS A 50 2.61 23.80 -0.81
CA LYS A 50 1.26 23.25 -0.69
C LYS A 50 0.86 22.53 -1.97
N THR A 51 0.28 21.35 -1.85
CA THR A 51 -0.13 20.50 -2.97
C THR A 51 -1.59 20.10 -2.82
N SER A 52 -2.22 19.69 -3.91
CA SER A 52 -3.60 19.20 -3.94
C SER A 52 -3.70 17.68 -3.76
N THR A 53 -2.58 16.98 -3.80
CA THR A 53 -2.50 15.52 -3.72
C THR A 53 -1.27 15.11 -2.93
N ILE A 54 -1.26 13.86 -2.49
CA ILE A 54 -0.09 13.23 -1.91
C ILE A 54 0.96 13.05 -3.00
N GLU A 55 2.17 13.54 -2.77
CA GLU A 55 3.29 13.40 -3.69
C GLU A 55 4.60 13.11 -2.94
N PRO A 56 5.58 12.45 -3.57
CA PRO A 56 6.90 12.25 -2.99
C PRO A 56 7.56 13.58 -2.64
N TYR A 57 8.17 13.68 -1.45
CA TYR A 57 8.98 14.85 -1.14
C TYR A 57 10.36 14.79 -1.83
N LEU A 58 10.89 13.58 -2.07
CA LEU A 58 12.11 13.32 -2.84
C LEU A 58 11.77 12.87 -4.26
N GLY A 59 12.75 12.96 -5.17
CA GLY A 59 12.64 12.29 -6.46
C GLY A 59 12.44 10.78 -6.31
N LEU A 60 11.69 10.16 -7.23
CA LEU A 60 11.32 8.73 -7.19
C LEU A 60 12.54 7.79 -7.09
N GLY A 61 13.69 8.20 -7.63
CA GLY A 61 14.95 7.45 -7.55
C GLY A 61 15.54 7.36 -6.13
N ALA A 62 15.06 8.15 -5.17
CA ALA A 62 15.50 8.10 -3.78
C ALA A 62 14.81 6.98 -2.96
N ALA A 63 13.85 6.26 -3.55
CA ALA A 63 13.20 5.15 -2.86
C ALA A 63 14.22 4.12 -2.36
N THR A 64 14.07 3.69 -1.12
CA THR A 64 15.09 2.87 -0.47
C THR A 64 14.49 1.79 0.42
N THR A 65 15.23 0.71 0.58
CA THR A 65 15.01 -0.34 1.57
C THR A 65 15.96 -0.20 2.77
N ASN A 66 16.79 0.85 2.80
CA ASN A 66 17.67 1.14 3.93
C ASN A 66 16.86 1.65 5.12
N VAL A 67 16.71 0.80 6.14
CA VAL A 67 15.97 1.08 7.38
C VAL A 67 16.45 2.35 8.08
N THR A 68 17.76 2.56 8.18
CA THR A 68 18.31 3.77 8.83
C THR A 68 17.89 5.03 8.08
N GLN A 69 17.87 4.99 6.74
CA GLN A 69 17.44 6.11 5.94
C GLN A 69 15.94 6.38 6.08
N VAL A 70 15.12 5.33 6.12
CA VAL A 70 13.66 5.43 6.34
C VAL A 70 13.35 6.05 7.71
N LEU A 71 14.00 5.58 8.77
CA LEU A 71 13.85 6.14 10.12
C LEU A 71 14.22 7.64 10.16
N ARG A 72 15.31 8.03 9.49
CA ARG A 72 15.70 9.45 9.42
C ARG A 72 14.62 10.33 8.80
N TRP A 73 13.87 9.83 7.83
CA TRP A 73 12.77 10.59 7.22
C TRP A 73 11.58 10.75 8.16
N TRP A 74 11.24 9.72 8.94
CA TRP A 74 10.13 9.79 9.90
C TRP A 74 10.47 10.57 11.18
N HIS A 75 11.75 10.68 11.54
CA HIS A 75 12.21 11.50 12.67
C HIS A 75 12.57 12.95 12.30
N ALA A 76 12.60 13.30 11.02
CA ALA A 76 13.01 14.65 10.59
C ALA A 76 12.04 15.76 11.02
N ASP A 77 10.75 15.44 11.18
CA ASP A 77 9.72 16.38 11.65
C ASP A 77 8.77 15.67 12.63
N TYR A 78 8.96 15.94 13.92
CA TYR A 78 8.15 15.33 14.99
C TYR A 78 6.71 15.83 15.01
N ALA A 79 6.42 16.99 14.43
CA ALA A 79 5.09 17.59 14.47
C ALA A 79 4.16 17.01 13.40
N LEU A 80 4.71 16.53 12.28
CA LEU A 80 3.97 16.10 11.10
C LEU A 80 4.63 14.86 10.47
N ARG A 81 3.95 13.70 10.55
CA ARG A 81 4.46 12.44 9.99
C ARG A 81 4.20 12.35 8.48
N PRO A 82 5.22 12.05 7.65
CA PRO A 82 5.05 11.94 6.20
C PRO A 82 4.15 10.76 5.83
N SER A 83 3.45 10.87 4.69
CA SER A 83 2.80 9.71 4.09
C SER A 83 3.85 8.66 3.70
N ALA A 84 3.53 7.38 3.92
CA ALA A 84 4.29 6.25 3.45
C ALA A 84 3.96 5.97 1.98
N LEU A 85 4.95 6.13 1.11
CA LEU A 85 4.85 5.80 -0.31
C LEU A 85 5.68 4.55 -0.58
N LEU A 86 5.11 3.59 -1.32
CA LEU A 86 5.83 2.40 -1.78
C LEU A 86 6.04 2.47 -3.28
N ARG A 87 7.28 2.27 -3.73
CA ARG A 87 7.62 2.33 -5.15
C ARG A 87 7.35 0.99 -5.84
N ALA A 88 6.46 1.00 -6.83
CA ALA A 88 6.14 -0.16 -7.66
C ALA A 88 7.27 -0.47 -8.66
N GLY A 89 7.34 -1.73 -9.09
CA GLY A 89 8.21 -2.23 -10.15
C GLY A 89 9.15 -3.32 -9.67
N THR A 90 10.02 -3.05 -8.69
CA THR A 90 11.11 -3.99 -8.33
C THR A 90 10.70 -5.05 -7.32
N ALA A 91 9.99 -4.66 -6.25
CA ALA A 91 9.59 -5.58 -5.20
C ALA A 91 8.19 -6.17 -5.42
N PHE A 92 7.34 -5.40 -6.10
CA PHE A 92 5.98 -5.78 -6.45
C PHE A 92 5.52 -4.91 -7.62
N SER A 93 4.55 -5.41 -8.37
CA SER A 93 3.71 -4.61 -9.26
C SER A 93 2.37 -4.34 -8.56
N ALA A 94 1.64 -3.27 -8.91
CA ALA A 94 0.37 -2.96 -8.24
C ALA A 94 -0.79 -2.80 -9.23
N LEU A 95 -1.91 -3.43 -8.92
CA LEU A 95 -3.17 -3.33 -9.66
C LEU A 95 -4.23 -2.67 -8.79
N SER A 96 -4.78 -1.56 -9.27
CA SER A 96 -5.86 -0.85 -8.61
C SER A 96 -7.22 -1.23 -9.18
N LEU A 97 -8.16 -1.63 -8.32
CA LEU A 97 -9.53 -2.01 -8.66
C LEU A 97 -10.55 -1.13 -7.90
N PRO A 98 -11.73 -0.83 -8.47
CA PRO A 98 -12.83 -0.23 -7.73
C PRO A 98 -13.22 -1.12 -6.55
N ARG A 99 -13.65 -0.51 -5.45
CA ARG A 99 -14.05 -1.23 -4.22
C ARG A 99 -14.95 -2.44 -4.47
N THR A 100 -15.99 -2.30 -5.30
CA THR A 100 -16.96 -3.37 -5.55
C THR A 100 -16.31 -4.60 -6.16
N ILE A 101 -15.54 -4.41 -7.24
CA ILE A 101 -14.81 -5.47 -7.93
C ILE A 101 -13.78 -6.10 -6.99
N ALA A 102 -13.06 -5.28 -6.22
CA ALA A 102 -12.07 -5.77 -5.27
C ALA A 102 -12.69 -6.68 -4.19
N VAL A 103 -13.85 -6.31 -3.64
CA VAL A 103 -14.57 -7.14 -2.66
C VAL A 103 -14.94 -8.50 -3.26
N ASP A 104 -15.43 -8.53 -4.49
CA ASP A 104 -15.80 -9.79 -5.15
C ASP A 104 -14.57 -10.68 -5.41
N VAL A 105 -13.45 -10.09 -5.86
CA VAL A 105 -12.18 -10.80 -6.05
C VAL A 105 -11.69 -11.42 -4.73
N LEU A 106 -11.72 -10.66 -3.63
CA LEU A 106 -11.34 -11.14 -2.29
C LEU A 106 -12.19 -12.32 -1.81
N GLN A 107 -13.43 -12.44 -2.29
CA GLN A 107 -14.33 -13.54 -1.93
C GLN A 107 -14.12 -14.81 -2.76
N THR A 108 -13.37 -14.74 -3.87
CA THR A 108 -13.07 -15.92 -4.69
C THR A 108 -12.22 -16.94 -3.91
N LEU A 109 -12.49 -18.24 -4.13
CA LEU A 109 -11.70 -19.31 -3.51
C LEU A 109 -10.21 -19.19 -3.88
N LEU A 110 -9.92 -18.88 -5.14
CA LEU A 110 -8.56 -18.68 -5.67
C LEU A 110 -7.75 -17.68 -4.84
N PHE A 111 -8.34 -16.51 -4.56
CA PHE A 111 -7.63 -15.49 -3.77
C PHE A 111 -7.51 -15.89 -2.31
N ARG A 112 -8.53 -16.54 -1.73
CA ARG A 112 -8.52 -16.96 -0.32
C ARG A 112 -7.50 -18.07 -0.03
N GLU A 113 -7.22 -18.94 -0.99
CA GLU A 113 -6.20 -20.00 -0.86
C GLU A 113 -4.78 -19.47 -1.03
N HIS A 114 -4.60 -18.39 -1.82
CA HIS A 114 -3.31 -17.79 -2.12
C HIS A 114 -3.34 -16.25 -2.00
N PRO A 115 -3.57 -15.71 -0.79
CA PRO A 115 -3.73 -14.27 -0.63
C PRO A 115 -2.40 -13.53 -0.86
N GLY A 116 -2.49 -12.33 -1.43
CA GLY A 116 -1.43 -11.33 -1.41
C GLY A 116 -1.88 -10.06 -0.68
N PRO A 117 -0.96 -9.12 -0.40
CA PRO A 117 -1.30 -7.87 0.27
C PRO A 117 -2.26 -7.04 -0.57
N VAL A 118 -3.28 -6.49 0.08
CA VAL A 118 -4.26 -5.60 -0.55
C VAL A 118 -4.48 -4.41 0.37
N LEU A 119 -4.14 -3.22 -0.10
CA LEU A 119 -4.46 -1.97 0.60
C LEU A 119 -5.68 -1.29 -0.01
N TYR A 120 -6.38 -0.49 0.78
CA TYR A 120 -7.53 0.29 0.36
C TYR A 120 -7.29 1.78 0.59
N ARG A 121 -7.63 2.56 -0.44
CA ARG A 121 -7.60 4.01 -0.46
C ARG A 121 -9.02 4.56 -0.50
N PRO A 122 -9.60 4.98 0.64
CA PRO A 122 -10.99 5.44 0.71
C PRO A 122 -11.26 6.75 -0.07
N ASP A 123 -10.27 7.62 -0.19
CA ASP A 123 -10.32 8.86 -0.99
C ASP A 123 -10.54 8.57 -2.48
N GLU A 124 -9.93 7.50 -2.99
CA GLU A 124 -10.08 7.07 -4.38
C GLU A 124 -11.21 6.03 -4.55
N ARG A 125 -11.68 5.42 -3.45
CA ARG A 125 -12.58 4.26 -3.43
C ARG A 125 -12.03 3.06 -4.21
N ARG A 126 -10.71 2.84 -4.10
CA ARG A 126 -10.01 1.76 -4.81
C ARG A 126 -9.14 0.94 -3.89
N ALA A 127 -9.06 -0.35 -4.18
CA ALA A 127 -8.14 -1.27 -3.56
C ALA A 127 -6.95 -1.55 -4.49
N TYR A 128 -5.77 -1.69 -3.93
CA TYR A 128 -4.52 -1.92 -4.62
C TYR A 128 -4.00 -3.30 -4.22
N PHE A 129 -4.01 -4.22 -5.17
CA PHE A 129 -3.46 -5.56 -5.04
C PHE A 129 -1.98 -5.51 -5.37
N LEU A 130 -1.14 -5.94 -4.43
CA LEU A 130 0.29 -6.09 -4.70
C LEU A 130 0.52 -7.47 -5.31
N MET A 131 1.15 -7.47 -6.48
CA MET A 131 1.42 -8.67 -7.29
C MET A 131 2.91 -8.87 -7.47
N GLN A 132 3.29 -10.08 -7.87
CA GLN A 132 4.67 -10.37 -8.24
C GLN A 132 5.17 -9.35 -9.28
N PRO A 133 6.43 -8.90 -9.17
CA PRO A 133 6.97 -7.87 -10.03
C PRO A 133 6.99 -8.32 -11.50
N HIS A 134 6.79 -7.37 -12.42
CA HIS A 134 6.84 -7.56 -13.88
C HIS A 134 5.72 -8.39 -14.52
N ASP A 135 4.78 -8.93 -13.74
CA ASP A 135 3.65 -9.73 -14.26
C ASP A 135 2.41 -8.91 -14.64
N ALA A 136 2.50 -7.60 -14.54
CA ALA A 136 1.43 -6.64 -14.85
C ALA A 136 0.74 -6.86 -16.20
N ARG A 137 1.51 -7.27 -17.21
CA ARG A 137 1.03 -7.44 -18.59
C ARG A 137 0.02 -8.57 -18.72
N LEU A 138 0.14 -9.62 -17.90
CA LEU A 138 -0.76 -10.78 -17.93
C LEU A 138 -2.19 -10.37 -17.53
N VAL A 139 -2.32 -9.55 -16.49
CA VAL A 139 -3.64 -9.08 -16.01
C VAL A 139 -4.29 -8.12 -17.02
N VAL A 140 -3.51 -7.22 -17.63
CA VAL A 140 -4.02 -6.21 -18.57
C VAL A 140 -4.68 -6.85 -19.80
N THR A 141 -4.15 -7.96 -20.31
CA THR A 141 -4.79 -8.65 -21.46
C THR A 141 -6.14 -9.28 -21.13
N ARG A 142 -6.43 -9.48 -19.84
CA ARG A 142 -7.60 -10.22 -19.35
C ARG A 142 -8.63 -9.34 -18.64
N CYS A 143 -8.37 -8.04 -18.53
CA CYS A 143 -9.20 -7.10 -17.78
C CYS A 143 -9.47 -5.82 -18.59
N ASP A 144 -10.68 -5.27 -18.46
CA ASP A 144 -11.00 -3.97 -19.02
C ASP A 144 -10.17 -2.88 -18.31
N SER A 145 -9.41 -2.10 -19.08
CA SER A 145 -8.60 -0.98 -18.55
C SER A 145 -9.43 0.11 -17.86
N ARG A 146 -10.75 0.15 -18.08
CA ARG A 146 -11.67 1.06 -17.37
C ARG A 146 -11.93 0.60 -15.93
N THR A 147 -11.87 -0.71 -15.68
CA THR A 147 -12.06 -1.29 -14.35
C THR A 147 -10.71 -1.45 -13.64
N ALA A 148 -9.72 -2.07 -14.28
CA ALA A 148 -8.42 -2.31 -13.69
C ALA A 148 -7.39 -1.26 -14.12
N ARG A 149 -6.68 -0.66 -13.16
CA ARG A 149 -5.62 0.32 -13.42
C ARG A 149 -4.29 -0.21 -12.93
N PHE A 150 -3.32 -0.28 -13.81
CA PHE A 150 -1.96 -0.62 -13.43
C PHE A 150 -1.23 0.60 -12.87
N VAL A 151 -0.44 0.41 -11.81
CA VAL A 151 0.50 1.41 -11.33
C VAL A 151 1.82 1.20 -12.08
N PRO A 152 2.23 2.13 -12.96
CA PRO A 152 3.44 1.96 -13.77
C PRO A 152 4.69 1.68 -12.93
N ASP A 153 5.63 0.93 -13.48
CA ASP A 153 6.91 0.67 -12.82
C ASP A 153 7.64 1.99 -12.54
N GLY A 154 8.14 2.12 -11.32
CA GLY A 154 8.82 3.32 -10.83
C GLY A 154 7.91 4.36 -10.20
N GLU A 155 6.58 4.29 -10.41
CA GLU A 155 5.58 5.10 -9.71
C GLU A 155 5.35 4.61 -8.28
N VAL A 156 4.56 5.36 -7.51
CA VAL A 156 4.30 5.08 -6.10
C VAL A 156 2.83 4.83 -5.81
N ILE A 157 2.58 4.04 -4.77
CA ILE A 157 1.28 3.92 -4.10
C ILE A 157 1.39 4.51 -2.70
N VAL A 158 0.29 5.09 -2.21
CA VAL A 158 0.16 5.52 -0.82
C VAL A 158 -0.22 4.31 0.03
N ALA A 159 0.65 3.92 0.95
CA ALA A 159 0.47 2.77 1.82
C ALA A 159 0.11 3.18 3.25
N PRO A 160 -0.52 2.28 4.04
CA PRO A 160 -0.57 2.43 5.48
C PRO A 160 0.83 2.71 6.05
N PRO A 161 0.97 3.46 7.15
CA PRO A 161 -0.06 4.04 8.01
C PRO A 161 -0.61 5.40 7.52
N SER A 162 -0.37 5.77 6.26
CA SER A 162 -0.62 7.13 5.76
C SER A 162 -1.99 7.69 6.10
N GLN A 163 -1.98 8.90 6.65
CA GLN A 163 -3.17 9.74 6.68
C GLN A 163 -3.49 10.23 5.27
N LEU A 164 -4.79 10.39 5.03
CA LEU A 164 -5.41 11.00 3.85
C LEU A 164 -6.20 12.25 4.31
N GLU A 165 -6.97 12.87 3.41
CA GLU A 165 -7.78 14.05 3.75
C GLU A 165 -8.89 13.70 4.76
N HIS A 166 -9.30 14.68 5.57
CA HIS A 166 -10.49 14.58 6.45
C HIS A 166 -10.53 13.34 7.37
N SER A 167 -9.40 13.02 8.01
CA SER A 167 -9.25 11.86 8.92
C SER A 167 -9.35 10.49 8.25
N LEU A 168 -9.45 10.44 6.93
CA LEU A 168 -9.32 9.19 6.19
C LEU A 168 -7.88 8.67 6.33
N ARG A 169 -7.72 7.35 6.26
CA ARG A 169 -6.42 6.67 6.27
C ARG A 169 -6.42 5.56 5.25
N THR A 170 -5.26 5.29 4.68
CA THR A 170 -5.04 4.04 3.96
C THR A 170 -5.06 2.88 4.94
N THR A 171 -5.67 1.75 4.57
CA THR A 171 -5.70 0.55 5.41
C THR A 171 -5.33 -0.68 4.61
N TRP A 172 -4.75 -1.71 5.26
CA TRP A 172 -4.68 -3.03 4.68
C TRP A 172 -6.04 -3.73 4.81
N TRP A 173 -6.57 -4.24 3.71
CA TRP A 173 -7.65 -5.22 3.70
C TRP A 173 -7.12 -6.65 3.81
N VAL A 174 -5.92 -6.89 3.27
CA VAL A 174 -5.10 -8.07 3.51
C VAL A 174 -3.71 -7.56 3.82
N THR A 175 -3.23 -7.81 5.03
CA THR A 175 -1.94 -7.31 5.51
C THR A 175 -0.78 -8.02 4.80
N PRO A 176 0.40 -7.36 4.70
CA PRO A 176 1.61 -8.03 4.27
C PRO A 176 1.89 -9.28 5.10
N GLU A 177 1.69 -9.24 6.42
CA GLU A 177 1.89 -10.35 7.35
C GLU A 177 1.00 -11.56 7.03
N GLU A 178 -0.29 -11.35 6.73
CA GLU A 178 -1.21 -12.43 6.33
C GLU A 178 -0.72 -13.18 5.09
N SER A 179 -0.10 -12.47 4.15
CA SER A 179 0.50 -13.05 2.94
C SER A 179 1.96 -13.50 3.13
N ARG A 180 2.51 -13.40 4.34
CA ARG A 180 3.94 -13.61 4.64
C ARG A 180 4.86 -12.78 3.74
N TRP A 181 4.46 -11.53 3.49
CA TRP A 181 5.15 -10.55 2.68
C TRP A 181 5.29 -10.93 1.19
N ARG A 182 4.47 -11.86 0.71
CA ARG A 182 4.51 -12.33 -0.68
C ARG A 182 3.41 -11.66 -1.50
N PRO A 183 3.78 -10.86 -2.52
CA PRO A 183 2.81 -10.35 -3.47
C PRO A 183 2.00 -11.48 -4.13
N ALA A 184 0.75 -11.19 -4.48
CA ALA A 184 -0.15 -12.13 -5.15
C ALA A 184 0.42 -12.59 -6.49
N ASP A 185 0.11 -13.84 -6.86
CA ASP A 185 0.35 -14.34 -8.21
C ASP A 185 -0.59 -13.64 -9.20
N ALA A 186 -0.02 -13.14 -10.30
CA ALA A 186 -0.77 -12.36 -11.29
C ALA A 186 -1.74 -13.23 -12.12
N GLU A 187 -1.40 -14.49 -12.38
CA GLU A 187 -2.29 -15.41 -13.10
C GLU A 187 -3.51 -15.76 -12.24
N MET A 188 -3.28 -16.01 -10.95
CA MET A 188 -4.34 -16.22 -9.97
C MET A 188 -5.27 -15.00 -9.90
N LEU A 189 -4.71 -13.79 -9.80
CA LEU A 189 -5.52 -12.57 -9.74
C LEU A 189 -6.31 -12.35 -11.04
N ALA A 190 -5.70 -12.62 -12.20
CA ALA A 190 -6.40 -12.54 -13.48
C ALA A 190 -7.54 -13.57 -13.58
N ALA A 191 -7.34 -14.79 -13.08
CA ALA A 191 -8.38 -15.81 -13.03
C ALA A 191 -9.53 -15.42 -12.09
N ALA A 192 -9.23 -14.87 -10.91
CA ALA A 192 -10.23 -14.35 -9.98
C ALA A 192 -11.08 -13.23 -10.60
N LEU A 193 -10.44 -12.31 -11.34
CA LEU A 193 -11.11 -11.24 -12.06
C LEU A 193 -12.03 -11.76 -13.17
N GLN A 194 -11.63 -12.82 -13.88
CA GLN A 194 -12.47 -13.47 -14.89
C GLN A 194 -13.72 -14.12 -14.29
N ILE A 195 -13.61 -14.70 -13.08
CA ILE A 195 -14.78 -15.26 -12.36
C ILE A 195 -15.80 -14.14 -12.09
N HIS A 196 -15.35 -13.00 -11.55
CA HIS A 196 -16.20 -11.83 -11.34
C HIS A 196 -16.86 -11.36 -12.66
N ALA A 197 -16.08 -11.21 -13.73
CA ALA A 197 -16.60 -10.76 -15.01
C ALA A 197 -17.69 -11.69 -15.59
N ARG A 198 -17.54 -13.01 -15.43
CA ARG A 198 -18.54 -14.00 -15.87
C ARG A 198 -19.81 -13.96 -15.04
N ALA A 199 -19.70 -13.74 -13.73
CA ALA A 199 -20.86 -13.61 -12.85
C ALA A 199 -21.76 -12.43 -13.25
N LEU A 200 -21.18 -11.34 -13.77
CA LEU A 200 -21.92 -10.18 -14.26
C LEU A 200 -22.68 -10.42 -15.57
N VAL A 201 -22.21 -11.34 -16.43
CA VAL A 201 -22.86 -11.66 -17.72
C VAL A 201 -24.01 -12.65 -17.55
N ALA A 202 -24.03 -13.40 -16.45
CA ALA A 202 -25.06 -14.39 -16.14
C ALA A 202 -26.31 -13.82 -15.43
N LEU A 203 -26.31 -12.52 -15.12
CA LEU A 203 -27.41 -11.76 -14.50
C LEU A 203 -28.13 -10.90 -15.54
#